data_AF-A0A820P8H4-F1
#
_entry.id   AF-A0A820P8H4-F1
#
_cell.length_a   1.000
_cell.length_b   1.000
_cell.length_c   1.000
_cell.angle_alpha   90.00
_cell.angle_beta   90.00
_cell.angle_gamma   90.00
#
_symmetry.space_group_name_H-M   'P 1'
#
loop_
_entity.id
_entity.type
_entity.pdbx_description
1 polymer ?
#
loop_
_entity_poly.entity_id
_entity_poly.type
_entity_poly.pdbx_seq_one_letter_code
_entity_poly.pdbx_strand_id
1 'polypeptide(L)'
;MNDLKPVSTRLILNILDRLIVKCSQCGQNEIQRGNFNDHLTKLCPKGTIFCLAFDIKCPWSGPREQLENHLNTCNYEKLRSVLTHLVNKNRQLEEQIHTLTNQVQTLQSIVQSPTRHLITFDKLSEIEKRTDSGTLSELYEGLIWNHVWYMHEQWVRTNHALSGWKNAYT
;
A
#
# COMPACT_ATOMS: atom_id res chain seq x y z
N MET A 1 -32.82 28.30 40.24
CA MET A 1 -32.20 28.58 38.93
C MET A 1 -33.27 28.32 37.88
N ASN A 2 -33.55 29.30 37.03
CA ASN A 2 -34.73 29.26 36.16
C ASN A 2 -34.60 28.20 35.06
N ASP A 3 -35.47 27.19 35.10
CA ASP A 3 -35.68 26.20 34.03
C ASP A 3 -36.39 26.85 32.84
N LEU A 4 -35.66 27.65 32.06
CA LEU A 4 -36.16 28.15 30.78
C LEU A 4 -36.04 27.03 29.75
N LYS A 5 -37.19 26.51 29.29
CA LYS A 5 -37.24 25.56 28.17
C LYS A 5 -37.16 26.32 26.84
N PRO A 6 -36.34 25.87 25.88
CA PRO A 6 -36.27 26.49 24.57
C PRO A 6 -37.61 26.36 23.85
N VAL A 7 -38.02 27.45 23.19
CA VAL A 7 -39.22 27.44 22.35
C VAL A 7 -38.99 26.55 21.14
N SER A 8 -39.85 25.56 20.94
CA SER A 8 -39.77 24.61 19.82
C SER A 8 -40.87 24.82 18.77
N THR A 9 -41.85 25.69 19.03
CA THR A 9 -42.98 25.94 18.13
C THR A 9 -42.50 26.56 16.81
N ARG A 10 -42.72 25.85 15.70
CA ARG A 10 -42.24 26.23 14.36
C ARG A 10 -42.67 27.64 13.93
N LEU A 11 -43.91 28.04 14.21
CA LEU A 11 -44.38 29.38 13.89
C LEU A 11 -43.58 30.45 14.64
N ILE A 12 -43.31 30.24 15.93
CA ILE A 12 -42.54 31.17 16.75
C ILE A 12 -41.09 31.22 16.26
N LEU A 13 -40.48 30.06 15.96
CA LEU A 13 -39.13 30.01 15.38
C LEU A 13 -39.04 30.80 14.06
N ASN A 14 -40.00 30.61 13.15
CA ASN A 14 -40.03 31.35 11.89
C ASN A 14 -40.15 32.87 12.08
N ILE A 15 -40.91 33.32 13.10
CA ILE A 15 -41.02 34.74 13.44
C ILE A 15 -39.69 35.25 14.01
N LEU A 16 -39.09 34.49 14.92
CA LEU A 16 -37.78 34.82 15.51
C LEU A 16 -36.68 34.89 14.45
N ASP A 17 -36.68 33.99 13.48
CA ASP A 17 -35.66 33.93 12.43
C ASP A 17 -35.67 35.14 11.50
N ARG A 18 -36.83 35.80 11.35
CA ARG A 18 -36.98 37.04 10.58
C ARG A 18 -36.50 38.29 11.31
N LEU A 19 -36.21 38.19 12.62
CA LEU A 19 -35.71 39.33 13.38
C LEU A 19 -34.36 39.78 12.83
N ILE A 20 -34.21 41.09 12.66
CA ILE A 20 -32.95 41.69 12.23
C ILE A 20 -32.04 41.88 13.44
N VAL A 21 -30.79 41.45 13.30
CA VAL A 21 -29.74 41.56 14.30
C VAL A 21 -28.51 42.25 13.72
N LYS A 22 -27.68 42.77 14.63
CA LYS A 22 -26.38 43.36 14.33
C LYS A 22 -25.27 42.39 14.74
N CYS A 23 -24.27 42.23 13.88
CA CYS A 23 -23.07 41.48 14.23
C CYS A 23 -22.19 42.28 15.20
N SER A 24 -21.86 41.68 16.34
CA SER A 24 -20.96 42.28 17.33
C SER A 24 -19.50 42.33 16.87
N GLN A 25 -19.11 41.43 15.95
CA GLN A 25 -17.73 41.32 15.44
C GLN A 25 -17.48 42.38 14.36
N CYS A 26 -18.20 42.31 13.23
CA CYS A 26 -17.97 43.19 12.08
C CYS A 26 -18.84 44.46 12.07
N GLY A 27 -19.86 44.54 12.92
CA GLY A 27 -20.78 45.69 12.96
C GLY A 27 -21.83 45.71 11.85
N GLN A 28 -21.86 44.71 10.96
CA GLN A 28 -22.86 44.60 9.90
C GLN A 28 -24.27 44.50 10.51
N ASN A 29 -25.16 45.35 10.00
CA ASN A 29 -26.58 45.36 10.35
C ASN A 29 -27.37 44.52 9.33
N GLU A 30 -28.69 44.42 9.51
CA GLU A 30 -29.60 43.80 8.53
C GLU A 30 -29.40 42.29 8.34
N ILE A 31 -28.83 41.61 9.34
CA ILE A 31 -28.69 40.16 9.32
C ILE A 31 -29.94 39.55 9.96
N GLN A 32 -30.64 38.66 9.25
CA GLN A 32 -31.71 37.87 9.86
C GLN A 32 -31.14 36.93 10.92
N ARG A 33 -31.81 36.82 12.08
CA ARG A 33 -31.43 35.94 13.18
C ARG A 33 -31.24 34.50 12.70
N GLY A 34 -32.12 34.01 11.82
CA GLY A 34 -32.00 32.67 11.23
C GLY A 34 -30.71 32.46 10.44
N ASN A 35 -30.19 33.53 9.81
CA ASN A 35 -28.97 33.51 8.99
C ASN A 35 -27.73 33.95 9.77
N PHE A 36 -27.86 34.29 11.06
CA PHE A 36 -26.76 34.83 11.84
C PHE A 36 -25.59 33.84 12.00
N ASN A 37 -25.91 32.55 12.16
CA ASN A 37 -24.89 31.51 12.24
C ASN A 37 -24.11 31.35 10.92
N ASP A 38 -24.80 31.42 9.78
CA ASP A 38 -24.15 31.41 8.47
C ASP A 38 -23.29 32.65 8.27
N HIS A 39 -23.76 33.82 8.71
CA HIS A 39 -22.94 35.02 8.72
C HIS A 39 -21.65 34.80 9.52
N LEU A 40 -21.73 34.35 10.78
CA LEU A 40 -20.56 34.16 11.64
C LEU A 40 -19.55 33.17 11.06
N THR A 41 -20.03 32.06 10.50
CA THR A 41 -19.17 30.97 10.03
C THR A 41 -18.62 31.19 8.62
N LYS A 42 -19.42 31.78 7.71
CA LYS A 42 -19.10 31.82 6.27
C LYS A 42 -18.83 33.22 5.73
N LEU A 43 -19.42 34.27 6.30
CA LEU A 43 -19.46 35.59 5.65
C LEU A 43 -18.76 36.69 6.44
N CYS A 44 -18.69 36.59 7.77
CA CYS A 44 -18.18 37.65 8.64
C CYS A 44 -16.71 37.96 8.33
N PRO A 45 -16.36 39.19 7.90
CA PRO A 45 -14.98 39.57 7.58
C PRO A 45 -14.05 39.53 8.80
N LYS A 46 -14.62 39.85 9.97
CA LYS A 46 -13.92 39.81 11.26
C LYS A 46 -14.08 38.48 11.99
N GLY A 47 -14.78 37.51 11.38
CA GLY A 47 -14.87 36.16 11.91
C GLY A 47 -13.49 35.52 11.94
N THR A 48 -13.15 34.88 13.07
CA THR A 48 -11.89 34.15 13.19
C THR A 48 -11.96 32.86 12.39
N ILE A 49 -11.01 32.66 11.48
CA ILE A 49 -10.88 31.46 10.66
C ILE A 49 -9.45 30.93 10.74
N PHE A 50 -9.28 29.66 10.36
CA PHE A 50 -7.99 29.01 10.27
C PHE A 50 -7.40 29.16 8.86
N CYS A 51 -6.07 29.02 8.77
CA CYS A 51 -5.39 28.91 7.48
C CYS A 51 -5.88 27.69 6.68
N LEU A 52 -5.79 27.75 5.35
CA LEU A 52 -6.04 26.60 4.47
C LEU A 52 -5.10 25.42 4.77
N ALA A 53 -3.87 25.73 5.16
CA ALA A 53 -2.84 24.76 5.56
C ALA A 53 -2.96 24.31 7.04
N PHE A 54 -4.12 24.47 7.67
CA PHE A 54 -4.35 24.01 9.04
C PHE A 54 -4.26 22.47 9.17
N ASP A 55 -4.62 21.76 8.11
CA ASP A 55 -4.46 20.29 7.98
C ASP A 55 -3.01 19.85 8.20
N ILE A 56 -2.06 20.62 7.66
CA ILE A 56 -0.61 20.43 7.84
C ILE A 56 -0.03 21.27 8.99
N LYS A 57 -0.90 21.64 9.95
CA LYS A 57 -0.56 22.28 11.23
C LYS A 57 -0.01 23.70 11.12
N CYS A 58 -0.42 24.46 10.11
CA CYS A 58 -0.24 25.91 10.15
C CYS A 58 -0.93 26.49 11.42
N PRO A 59 -0.21 27.22 12.29
CA PRO A 59 -0.76 27.72 13.55
C PRO A 59 -1.60 28.99 13.38
N TRP A 60 -1.68 29.56 12.17
CA TRP A 60 -2.35 30.82 11.95
C TRP A 60 -3.87 30.66 12.05
N SER A 61 -4.46 31.52 12.88
CA SER A 61 -5.89 31.81 12.93
C SER A 61 -6.08 33.30 13.10
N GLY A 62 -7.03 33.89 12.40
CA GLY A 62 -7.27 35.33 12.46
C GLY A 62 -8.53 35.76 11.72
N PRO A 63 -8.79 37.07 11.63
CA PRO A 63 -9.90 37.61 10.87
C PRO A 63 -9.87 37.13 9.41
N ARG A 64 -11.04 36.79 8.87
CA ARG A 64 -11.20 36.36 7.46
C ARG A 64 -10.60 37.36 6.48
N GLU A 65 -10.74 38.65 6.72
CA GLU A 65 -10.15 39.71 5.89
C GLU A 65 -8.60 39.68 5.82
N GLN A 66 -7.95 39.10 6.83
CA GLN A 66 -6.48 38.96 6.87
C GLN A 66 -5.98 37.67 6.22
N LEU A 67 -6.87 36.74 5.85
CA LEU A 67 -6.49 35.44 5.30
C LEU A 67 -5.69 35.59 4.01
N GLU A 68 -6.11 36.45 3.08
CA GLU A 68 -5.43 36.62 1.80
C GLU A 68 -3.99 37.13 1.98
N ASN A 69 -3.80 38.11 2.86
CA ASN A 69 -2.47 38.62 3.23
C ASN A 69 -1.61 37.53 3.88
N HIS A 70 -2.21 36.72 4.75
CA HIS A 70 -1.52 35.58 5.34
C HIS A 70 -1.12 34.55 4.27
N LEU A 71 -2.00 34.19 3.33
CA LEU A 71 -1.71 33.20 2.29
C LEU A 71 -0.49 33.60 1.42
N ASN A 72 -0.31 34.89 1.14
CA ASN A 72 0.86 35.39 0.41
C ASN A 72 2.20 35.15 1.14
N THR A 73 2.15 35.08 2.48
CA THR A 73 3.33 34.90 3.35
C THR A 73 3.38 33.52 4.01
N CYS A 74 2.36 32.69 3.85
CA CYS A 74 2.24 31.40 4.50
C CYS A 74 3.24 30.39 3.94
N ASN A 75 4.24 30.02 4.75
CA ASN A 75 5.22 29.01 4.37
C ASN A 75 4.60 27.61 4.23
N TYR A 76 3.60 27.29 5.06
CA TYR A 76 2.92 25.99 5.01
C TYR A 76 2.18 25.79 3.69
N GLU A 77 1.48 26.83 3.20
CA GLU A 77 0.81 26.76 1.89
C GLU A 77 1.82 26.60 0.76
N LYS A 78 2.95 27.32 0.81
CA LYS A 78 4.03 27.18 -0.18
C LYS A 78 4.64 25.77 -0.19
N LEU A 79 4.75 25.14 0.98
CA LEU A 79 5.27 23.77 1.13
C LEU A 79 4.26 22.70 0.70
N ARG A 80 2.98 23.04 0.53
CA ARG A 80 1.89 22.09 0.32
C ARG A 80 2.09 21.21 -0.91
N SER A 81 2.55 21.79 -2.02
CA SER A 81 2.84 21.05 -3.25
C SER A 81 3.97 20.03 -3.06
N VAL A 82 5.07 20.44 -2.42
CA VAL A 82 6.22 19.58 -2.13
C VAL A 82 5.83 18.48 -1.16
N LEU A 83 5.11 18.80 -0.09
CA LEU A 83 4.66 17.81 0.89
C LEU A 83 3.69 16.80 0.25
N THR A 84 2.77 17.25 -0.60
CA THR A 84 1.87 16.37 -1.36
C THR A 84 2.68 15.44 -2.27
N HIS A 85 3.70 15.95 -2.95
CA HIS A 85 4.58 15.15 -3.78
C HIS A 85 5.31 14.08 -2.96
N LEU A 86 5.89 14.45 -1.81
CA LEU A 86 6.60 13.53 -0.92
C LEU A 86 5.69 12.46 -0.33
N VAL A 87 4.48 12.83 0.10
CA VAL A 87 3.47 11.87 0.60
C VAL A 87 3.10 10.87 -0.49
N ASN A 88 2.87 11.34 -1.73
CA ASN A 88 2.58 10.47 -2.85
C ASN A 88 3.76 9.54 -3.20
N LYS A 89 5.00 10.05 -3.14
CA LYS A 89 6.20 9.25 -3.37
C LYS A 89 6.40 8.20 -2.29
N ASN A 90 6.18 8.52 -1.02
CA ASN A 90 6.24 7.55 0.06
C ASN A 90 5.21 6.44 -0.14
N ARG A 91 3.97 6.78 -0.48
CA ARG A 91 2.93 5.79 -0.80
C ARG A 91 3.34 4.87 -1.96
N GLN A 92 3.92 5.44 -3.02
CA GLN A 92 4.43 4.65 -4.15
C GLN A 92 5.56 3.69 -3.73
N LEU A 93 6.48 4.16 -2.89
CA LEU A 93 7.58 3.33 -2.38
C LEU A 93 7.06 2.21 -1.47
N GLU A 94 6.09 2.50 -0.61
CA GLU A 94 5.43 1.49 0.24
C GLU A 94 4.74 0.41 -0.60
N GLU A 95 4.05 0.78 -1.68
CA GLU A 95 3.45 -0.16 -2.64
C GLU A 95 4.50 -1.03 -3.34
N GLN A 96 5.64 -0.44 -3.72
CA GLN A 96 6.75 -1.19 -4.31
C GLN A 96 7.36 -2.18 -3.33
N ILE A 97 7.57 -1.76 -2.08
CA ILE A 97 8.07 -2.63 -1.00
C ILE A 97 7.11 -3.80 -0.81
N HIS A 98 5.80 -3.55 -0.75
CA HIS A 98 4.81 -4.61 -0.62
C HIS A 98 4.86 -5.60 -1.79
N THR A 99 4.95 -5.09 -3.03
CA THR A 99 5.03 -5.90 -4.24
C THR A 99 6.29 -6.78 -4.26
N LEU A 100 7.46 -6.18 -4.00
CA LEU A 100 8.73 -6.90 -3.95
C LEU A 100 8.74 -7.95 -2.85
N THR A 101 8.16 -7.64 -1.68
CA THR A 101 8.03 -8.60 -0.58
C THR A 101 7.20 -9.81 -0.99
N ASN A 102 6.06 -9.59 -1.66
CA ASN A 102 5.22 -10.67 -2.17
C ASN A 102 5.95 -11.52 -3.24
N GLN A 103 6.71 -10.88 -4.12
CA GLN A 103 7.53 -11.58 -5.12
C GLN A 103 8.60 -12.45 -4.46
N VAL A 104 9.32 -11.92 -3.48
CA VAL A 104 10.33 -12.67 -2.71
C VAL A 104 9.69 -13.85 -2.01
N GLN A 105 8.53 -13.67 -1.36
CA GLN A 105 7.82 -14.74 -0.68
C GLN A 105 7.35 -15.85 -1.65
N THR A 106 6.92 -15.48 -2.86
CA THR A 106 6.53 -16.42 -3.90
C THR A 106 7.74 -17.22 -4.41
N LEU A 107 8.87 -16.55 -4.65
CA LEU A 107 10.09 -17.23 -5.06
C LEU A 107 10.61 -18.17 -3.96
N GLN A 108 10.52 -17.73 -2.69
CA GLN A 108 10.88 -18.57 -1.54
C GLN A 108 10.00 -19.82 -1.45
N SER A 109 8.68 -19.73 -1.69
CA SER A 109 7.81 -20.90 -1.68
C SER A 109 8.10 -21.87 -2.83
N ILE A 110 8.54 -21.37 -3.99
CA ILE A 110 9.01 -22.20 -5.11
C ILE A 110 10.33 -22.91 -4.77
N VAL A 111 11.27 -22.22 -4.12
CA VAL A 111 12.58 -22.79 -3.74
C VAL A 111 12.45 -23.74 -2.54
N GLN A 112 11.54 -23.48 -1.61
CA GLN A 112 11.27 -24.31 -0.42
C GLN A 112 10.28 -25.45 -0.70
N SER A 113 9.52 -25.38 -1.79
CA SER A 113 8.83 -26.55 -2.33
C SER A 113 9.89 -27.62 -2.61
N PRO A 114 9.84 -28.78 -1.95
CA PRO A 114 10.83 -29.81 -2.20
C PRO A 114 10.74 -30.15 -3.68
N THR A 115 11.84 -29.94 -4.42
CA THR A 115 12.08 -30.57 -5.70
C THR A 115 12.01 -32.07 -5.46
N ARG A 116 10.79 -32.61 -5.50
CA ARG A 116 10.51 -34.03 -5.33
C ARG A 116 11.13 -34.74 -6.52
N HIS A 117 11.93 -35.75 -6.22
CA HIS A 117 12.68 -36.63 -7.12
C HIS A 117 14.13 -36.25 -7.41
N LEU A 118 14.92 -36.03 -6.36
CA LEU A 118 16.22 -36.70 -6.31
C LEU A 118 15.96 -38.19 -6.06
N ILE A 119 15.96 -39.00 -7.11
CA ILE A 119 16.14 -40.45 -6.96
C ILE A 119 17.57 -40.62 -6.47
N THR A 120 17.74 -40.97 -5.20
CA THR A 120 19.04 -41.40 -4.67
C THR A 120 19.44 -42.70 -5.37
N PHE A 121 20.74 -42.84 -5.66
CA PHE A 121 21.32 -43.96 -6.42
C PHE A 121 20.89 -45.33 -5.89
N ASP A 122 20.66 -45.44 -4.58
CA ASP A 122 20.17 -46.65 -3.92
C ASP A 122 18.86 -47.18 -4.52
N LYS A 123 17.94 -46.30 -4.92
CA LYS A 123 16.65 -46.69 -5.52
C LYS A 123 16.76 -47.14 -6.98
N LEU A 124 17.80 -46.73 -7.72
CA LEU A 124 18.02 -47.19 -9.10
C LEU A 124 18.53 -48.63 -9.12
N SER A 125 19.37 -49.01 -8.14
CA SER A 125 19.92 -50.36 -8.03
C SER A 125 18.88 -51.45 -7.73
N GLU A 126 17.75 -51.08 -7.12
CA GLU A 126 16.63 -52.00 -6.83
C GLU A 126 15.68 -52.18 -8.03
N ILE A 127 15.59 -51.18 -8.91
CA ILE A 127 14.73 -51.22 -10.10
C ILE A 127 15.42 -52.03 -11.21
N GLU A 128 16.73 -51.89 -11.37
CA GLU A 128 17.51 -52.62 -12.37
C GLU A 128 17.53 -54.14 -12.12
N LYS A 129 17.34 -54.57 -10.86
CA LYS A 129 17.21 -55.99 -10.48
C LYS A 129 15.83 -56.60 -10.77
N ARG A 130 14.84 -55.80 -11.20
CA ARG A 130 13.46 -56.26 -11.41
C ARG A 130 13.01 -56.27 -12.88
N THR A 131 13.78 -55.73 -13.81
CA THR A 131 13.41 -55.64 -15.23
C THR A 131 14.26 -56.57 -16.09
N ASP A 132 13.91 -57.85 -16.13
CA ASP A 132 14.23 -58.70 -17.28
C ASP A 132 13.27 -58.32 -18.43
N SER A 133 13.85 -57.80 -19.51
CA SER A 133 13.22 -57.59 -20.82
C SER A 133 11.89 -56.81 -20.85
N GLY A 134 11.95 -55.48 -20.97
CA GLY A 134 10.74 -54.71 -21.32
C GLY A 134 10.92 -53.20 -21.22
N THR A 135 11.18 -52.57 -22.37
CA THR A 135 10.95 -51.14 -22.68
C THR A 135 11.22 -50.11 -21.57
N LEU A 136 12.48 -49.64 -21.53
CA LEU A 136 12.96 -48.48 -20.78
C LEU A 136 12.21 -47.15 -21.04
N SER A 137 11.26 -47.12 -21.98
CA SER A 137 10.54 -45.89 -22.39
C SER A 137 9.48 -45.43 -21.38
N GLU A 138 8.92 -46.33 -20.57
CA GLU A 138 7.78 -46.00 -19.70
C GLU A 138 8.20 -45.55 -18.28
N LEU A 139 9.47 -45.74 -17.91
CA LEU A 139 10.00 -45.38 -16.58
C LEU A 139 10.46 -43.92 -16.44
N TYR A 140 10.45 -43.14 -17.53
CA TYR A 140 11.01 -41.77 -17.58
C TYR A 140 9.96 -40.69 -17.85
N GLU A 141 8.67 -40.97 -17.69
CA GLU A 141 7.68 -39.88 -17.61
C GLU A 141 7.77 -39.19 -16.24
N GLY A 142 8.52 -38.08 -16.20
CA GLY A 142 8.57 -37.19 -15.04
C GLY A 142 9.96 -36.77 -14.56
N LEU A 143 11.03 -37.20 -15.24
CA LEU A 143 12.41 -36.79 -14.88
C LEU A 143 12.87 -35.57 -15.68
N ILE A 144 13.53 -34.64 -15.00
CA ILE A 144 14.14 -33.46 -15.64
C ILE A 144 15.33 -33.95 -16.47
N TRP A 145 15.16 -33.94 -17.80
CA TRP A 145 16.12 -34.47 -18.78
C TRP A 145 17.57 -33.98 -18.60
N ASN A 146 17.78 -32.76 -18.12
CA ASN A 146 19.13 -32.23 -17.88
C ASN A 146 19.93 -33.02 -16.82
N HIS A 147 19.27 -33.53 -15.78
CA HIS A 147 19.94 -34.31 -14.73
C HIS A 147 20.23 -35.74 -15.19
N VAL A 148 19.32 -36.32 -15.98
CA VAL A 148 19.49 -37.66 -16.57
C VAL A 148 20.62 -37.67 -17.60
N TRP A 149 20.71 -36.63 -18.45
CA TRP A 149 21.80 -36.47 -19.41
C TRP A 149 23.16 -36.32 -18.71
N TYR A 150 23.26 -35.45 -17.70
CA TYR A 150 24.50 -35.24 -16.95
C TYR A 150 24.98 -36.52 -16.26
N MET A 151 24.06 -37.28 -15.65
CA MET A 151 24.38 -38.56 -15.00
C MET A 151 24.82 -39.64 -16.00
N HIS A 152 24.17 -39.73 -17.16
CA HIS A 152 24.58 -40.66 -18.22
C HIS A 152 25.97 -40.31 -18.78
N GLU A 153 26.25 -39.01 -18.97
CA GLU A 153 27.56 -38.55 -19.45
C GLU A 153 28.69 -38.84 -18.44
N GLN A 154 28.42 -38.69 -17.13
CA GLN A 154 29.35 -39.06 -16.07
C GLN A 154 29.56 -40.57 -15.98
N TRP A 155 28.51 -41.38 -16.09
CA TRP A 155 28.58 -42.84 -16.09
C TRP A 155 29.39 -43.38 -17.28
N VAL A 156 29.15 -42.86 -18.49
CA VAL A 156 29.92 -43.20 -19.69
C VAL A 156 31.39 -42.85 -19.50
N ARG A 157 31.72 -41.69 -18.89
CA ARG A 157 33.11 -41.31 -18.58
C ARG A 157 33.76 -42.24 -17.55
N THR A 158 33.06 -42.60 -16.48
CA THR A 158 33.59 -43.52 -15.46
C THR A 158 33.74 -44.96 -15.97
N ASN A 159 32.84 -45.44 -16.83
CA ASN A 159 32.94 -46.78 -17.38
C ASN A 159 33.91 -46.90 -18.55
N HIS A 160 34.11 -45.84 -19.35
CA HIS A 160 35.24 -45.79 -20.28
C HIS A 160 36.59 -45.71 -19.55
N ALA A 161 36.65 -45.08 -18.37
CA ALA A 161 37.86 -45.11 -17.54
C ALA A 161 38.13 -46.52 -16.97
N LEU A 162 37.09 -47.28 -16.60
CA LEU A 162 37.22 -48.64 -16.08
C LEU A 162 37.49 -49.70 -17.18
N SER A 163 37.06 -49.49 -18.43
CA SER A 163 37.40 -50.35 -19.56
C SER A 163 38.83 -50.11 -20.07
N GLY A 164 39.38 -48.90 -19.89
CA GLY A 164 40.80 -48.61 -20.14
C GLY A 164 41.75 -49.24 -19.12
N TRP A 165 41.33 -49.42 -17.87
CA TRP A 165 42.17 -50.03 -16.82
C TRP A 165 42.22 -51.56 -16.86
N LYS A 166 41.23 -52.23 -17.46
CA LYS A 166 41.22 -53.70 -17.58
C LYS A 166 42.15 -54.25 -18.67
N ASN A 167 42.66 -53.41 -19.57
CA ASN A 167 43.59 -53.82 -20.63
C ASN A 167 45.08 -53.54 -20.30
N ALA A 168 45.40 -53.21 -19.05
CA ALA A 168 46.78 -52.95 -18.60
C ALA A 168 47.37 -54.04 -17.68
N TYR A 169 46.61 -55.12 -17.38
CA TYR A 169 47.07 -56.21 -16.50
C TYR A 169 46.56 -57.61 -16.93
N THR A 170 46.78 -57.95 -18.20
CA THR A 170 46.90 -59.34 -18.69
C THR A 170 47.94 -59.37 -19.78
#